data_AF-A0AA39PLZ4-F1
#
_entry.id   AF-A0AA39PLZ4-F1
#
_cell.length_a   1.000
_cell.length_b   1.000
_cell.length_c   1.000
_cell.angle_alpha   90.00
_cell.angle_beta   90.00
_cell.angle_gamma   90.00
#
_symmetry.space_group_name_H-M   'P 1'
#
loop_
_entity.id
_entity.type
_entity.pdbx_description
1 polymer ?
#
loop_
_entity_poly.entity_id
_entity_poly.type
_entity_poly.pdbx_seq_one_letter_code
_entity_poly.pdbx_strand_id
1 'polypeptide(L)'
;MPAIHRLIIQALSGISPGCIARAKKVFSPHWDEIREEKDRMLMDCMDLSRDGSSRWIPKDIPNIELRIEPLVRLEILFPTLHRKLPSGPFGEHDLDFSKTLSNTLSITLSAIDDAHIQKPREPNQVIMDALANNYVHHTLVWEKLLDHYIDKEKLIHSFGDRFTIEMCLNLVTSIYLPEDSPLETYTCTLAYTLITSHRKETLTGLLAFFQTSESDNLAVDLEQRLSLAIVCALVPDSTPSSINSRQPPPFCHDCTIFKYRLLRVALCAIKNTIRSADPPSKEWRTHLFWAILSYIKSDLFSGHALSNSEYWEFEDLLWACRAYALVCLAILTSLGPKYRVFVREQQWNDKDLVLSILRVIHEERAVDTPVLPPGPALLKRGTRDHVDSIIYIAGWFLGHAFDNRTPGVYEAFQEKGSLRYIAEKSSLHPEIIEGLRGYINGLSSAKAGKLPDIQLDNTLDRHIEDLHQAPVIRCICASIARSGTPSRPILSTLASIAPYHDQWSNILQTLNSPDHEYSVQCYALHPKDKGTRDDVERWKKDMKKNVSILTECLEEENRRNRDNHQPGTSSSNRAGGLETHHESGLTMDPNTDVELGALRSENVDAS
;
A
#
# COMPACT_ATOMS: atom_id res chain seq x y z
N MET A 1 7.72 -55.27 20.56
CA MET A 1 8.66 -54.25 20.05
C MET A 1 8.24 -53.57 18.74
N PRO A 2 7.54 -54.20 17.76
CA PRO A 2 7.18 -53.54 16.49
C PRO A 2 6.43 -52.22 16.64
N ALA A 3 5.51 -52.11 17.61
CA ALA A 3 4.75 -50.89 17.88
C ALA A 3 5.64 -49.67 18.22
N ILE A 4 6.77 -49.88 18.90
CA ILE A 4 7.69 -48.79 19.27
C ILE A 4 8.46 -48.29 18.04
N HIS A 5 8.93 -49.20 17.19
CA HIS A 5 9.63 -48.82 15.95
C HIS A 5 8.72 -48.05 14.99
N ARG A 6 7.45 -48.44 14.88
CA ARG A 6 6.45 -47.70 14.08
C ARG A 6 6.22 -46.28 14.60
N LEU A 7 6.16 -46.10 15.92
CA LEU A 7 6.06 -44.76 16.54
C LEU A 7 7.33 -43.92 16.29
N ILE A 8 8.51 -44.53 16.38
CA ILE A 8 9.78 -43.86 16.07
C ILE A 8 9.81 -43.41 14.61
N ILE A 9 9.42 -44.29 13.67
CA ILE A 9 9.33 -43.98 12.23
C ILE A 9 8.40 -42.79 11.99
N GLN A 10 7.20 -42.80 12.59
CA GLN A 10 6.27 -41.67 12.48
C GLN A 10 6.87 -40.37 13.04
N ALA A 11 7.48 -40.41 14.22
CA ALA A 11 8.11 -39.23 14.83
C ALA A 11 9.28 -38.70 13.99
N LEU A 12 10.14 -39.58 13.47
CA LEU A 12 11.25 -39.21 12.60
C LEU A 12 10.78 -38.62 11.27
N SER A 13 9.65 -39.08 10.74
CA SER A 13 9.13 -38.59 9.47
C SER A 13 8.70 -37.12 9.54
N GLY A 14 8.26 -36.63 10.70
CA GLY A 14 7.82 -35.24 10.92
C GLY A 14 8.83 -34.37 11.66
N ILE A 15 10.07 -34.83 11.79
CA ILE A 15 11.09 -34.14 12.59
C ILE A 15 11.45 -32.79 11.96
N SER A 16 11.61 -31.75 12.79
CA SER A 16 12.08 -30.44 12.30
C SER A 16 13.51 -30.54 11.74
N PRO A 17 13.86 -29.78 10.67
CA PRO A 17 15.20 -29.76 10.09
C PRO A 17 16.33 -29.58 11.11
N GLY A 18 16.14 -28.71 12.12
CA GLY A 18 17.13 -28.45 13.17
C GLY A 18 17.43 -29.64 14.09
N CYS A 19 16.56 -30.65 14.11
CA CYS A 19 16.71 -31.83 14.95
C CYS A 19 17.32 -33.05 14.22
N ILE A 20 17.48 -32.98 12.90
CA ILE A 20 17.93 -34.12 12.08
C ILE A 20 19.33 -34.59 12.46
N ALA A 21 20.28 -33.68 12.65
CA ALA A 21 21.65 -34.04 13.06
C ALA A 21 21.68 -34.73 14.44
N ARG A 22 20.82 -34.30 15.36
CA ARG A 22 20.68 -34.94 16.67
C ARG A 22 20.05 -36.32 16.54
N ALA A 23 18.99 -36.47 15.75
CA ALA A 23 18.38 -37.78 15.49
C ALA A 23 19.38 -38.76 14.84
N LYS A 24 20.17 -38.31 13.86
CA LYS A 24 21.29 -39.09 13.25
C LYS A 24 22.23 -39.67 14.29
N LYS A 25 22.60 -38.87 15.29
CA LYS A 25 23.48 -39.29 16.38
C LYS A 25 22.79 -40.25 17.35
N VAL A 26 21.56 -39.94 17.78
CA VAL A 26 20.83 -40.71 18.78
C VAL A 26 20.46 -42.11 18.27
N PHE A 27 20.00 -42.21 17.03
CA PHE A 27 19.55 -43.48 16.43
C PHE A 27 20.65 -44.21 15.64
N SER A 28 21.90 -43.72 15.69
CA SER A 28 23.07 -44.36 15.05
C SER A 28 23.12 -45.90 15.22
N PRO A 29 22.95 -46.47 16.43
CA PRO A 29 23.00 -47.91 16.61
C PRO A 29 21.76 -48.67 16.11
N HIS A 30 20.66 -47.97 15.77
CA HIS A 30 19.36 -48.58 15.46
C HIS A 30 18.93 -48.38 14.00
N TRP A 31 19.78 -47.79 13.14
CA TRP A 31 19.37 -47.46 11.78
C TRP A 31 18.99 -48.67 10.91
N ASP A 32 19.64 -49.82 11.10
CA ASP A 32 19.27 -51.03 10.37
C ASP A 32 17.90 -51.58 10.83
N GLU A 33 17.62 -51.61 12.13
CA GLU A 33 16.31 -52.02 12.66
C GLU A 33 15.17 -51.10 12.19
N ILE A 34 15.42 -49.79 12.19
CA ILE A 34 14.46 -48.78 11.72
C ILE A 34 14.23 -48.94 10.21
N ARG A 35 15.27 -49.20 9.43
CA ARG A 35 15.17 -49.44 7.98
C ARG A 35 14.34 -50.69 7.69
N GLU A 36 14.61 -51.80 8.36
CA GLU A 36 13.87 -53.04 8.17
C GLU A 36 12.38 -52.90 8.54
N GLU A 37 12.06 -52.19 9.62
CA GLU A 37 10.66 -51.91 9.97
C GLU A 37 10.02 -50.96 8.95
N LYS A 38 10.71 -49.91 8.50
CA LYS A 38 10.21 -49.01 7.45
C LYS A 38 9.91 -49.77 6.16
N ASP A 39 10.79 -50.66 5.72
CA ASP A 39 10.60 -51.46 4.50
C ASP A 39 9.44 -52.46 4.67
N ARG A 40 9.27 -53.07 5.85
CA ARG A 40 8.12 -53.91 6.16
C ARG A 40 6.80 -53.11 6.13
N MET A 41 6.78 -51.92 6.72
CA MET A 41 5.62 -51.02 6.68
C MET A 41 5.29 -50.57 5.25
N LEU A 42 6.31 -50.32 4.42
CA LEU A 42 6.11 -49.97 3.02
C LEU A 42 5.54 -51.18 2.26
N MET A 43 6.06 -52.39 2.49
CA MET A 43 5.56 -53.61 1.88
C MET A 43 4.10 -53.89 2.27
N ASP A 44 3.71 -53.59 3.52
CA ASP A 44 2.31 -53.65 3.98
C ASP A 44 1.38 -52.75 3.13
N CYS A 45 1.93 -51.70 2.50
CA CYS A 45 1.20 -50.73 1.67
C CYS A 45 1.22 -51.06 0.16
N MET A 46 1.95 -52.09 -0.27
CA MET A 46 2.19 -52.38 -1.69
C MET A 46 1.70 -53.79 -2.05
N ASP A 47 1.27 -53.96 -3.30
CA ASP A 47 0.94 -55.23 -3.92
C ASP A 47 1.90 -55.52 -5.08
N LEU A 48 2.33 -56.77 -5.21
CA LEU A 48 3.15 -57.19 -6.35
C LEU A 48 2.25 -57.42 -7.57
N SER A 49 2.38 -56.56 -8.58
CA SER A 49 1.70 -56.74 -9.86
C SER A 49 2.21 -58.00 -10.55
N ARG A 50 1.28 -58.89 -10.92
CA ARG A 50 1.57 -60.13 -11.66
C ARG A 50 1.44 -59.98 -13.17
N ASP A 51 1.02 -58.80 -13.64
CA ASP A 51 0.83 -58.52 -15.06
C ASP A 51 2.10 -57.87 -15.65
N GLY A 52 3.01 -58.69 -16.18
CA GLY A 52 4.25 -58.25 -16.85
C GLY A 52 5.51 -58.33 -15.98
N SER A 53 6.42 -57.34 -16.10
CA SER A 53 7.61 -57.25 -15.23
C SER A 53 7.14 -57.05 -13.77
N SER A 54 7.45 -57.98 -12.87
CA SER A 54 7.06 -57.93 -11.46
C SER A 54 7.46 -56.61 -10.81
N ARG A 55 6.48 -55.74 -10.54
CA ARG A 55 6.64 -54.43 -9.92
C ARG A 55 5.71 -54.29 -8.74
N TRP A 56 6.15 -53.59 -7.70
CA TRP A 56 5.31 -53.29 -6.55
C TRP A 56 4.51 -52.02 -6.81
N ILE A 57 3.19 -52.11 -6.74
CA ILE A 57 2.27 -50.98 -6.91
C ILE A 57 1.56 -50.67 -5.57
N PRO A 58 1.16 -49.41 -5.31
CA PRO A 58 0.35 -49.09 -4.14
C PRO A 58 -0.96 -49.89 -4.11
N LYS A 59 -1.33 -50.36 -2.91
CA LYS A 59 -2.63 -51.02 -2.67
C LYS A 59 -3.78 -50.07 -2.97
N ASP A 60 -4.86 -50.62 -3.54
CA ASP A 60 -6.10 -49.87 -3.73
C ASP A 60 -6.93 -49.84 -2.44
N ILE A 61 -6.44 -49.07 -1.44
CA ILE A 61 -7.14 -48.86 -0.17
C ILE A 61 -7.19 -47.36 0.19
N PRO A 62 -8.20 -46.92 0.98
CA PRO A 62 -8.32 -45.52 1.36
C PRO A 62 -7.07 -45.00 2.09
N ASN A 63 -6.67 -43.77 1.77
CA ASN A 63 -5.53 -43.07 2.38
C ASN A 63 -4.18 -43.80 2.23
N ILE A 64 -4.03 -44.69 1.25
CA ILE A 64 -2.79 -45.44 1.05
C ILE A 64 -1.58 -44.52 0.91
N GLU A 65 -1.77 -43.39 0.23
CA GLU A 65 -0.70 -42.44 -0.03
C GLU A 65 -0.22 -41.72 1.23
N LEU A 66 -1.12 -41.41 2.17
CA LEU A 66 -0.76 -40.82 3.47
C LEU A 66 0.00 -41.82 4.36
N ARG A 67 -0.05 -43.11 4.06
CA ARG A 67 0.74 -44.15 4.74
C ARG A 67 2.11 -44.33 4.09
N ILE A 68 2.19 -44.17 2.78
CA ILE A 68 3.42 -44.33 2.00
C ILE A 68 4.32 -43.09 2.13
N GLU A 69 3.77 -41.89 1.99
CA GLU A 69 4.56 -40.65 1.94
C GLU A 69 5.52 -40.49 3.12
N PRO A 70 5.11 -40.69 4.39
CA PRO A 70 6.03 -40.52 5.52
C PRO A 70 7.21 -41.51 5.48
N LEU A 71 6.97 -42.72 4.96
CA LEU A 71 7.99 -43.78 4.85
C LEU A 71 9.00 -43.45 3.75
N VAL A 72 8.52 -42.92 2.63
CA VAL A 72 9.33 -42.52 1.49
C VAL A 72 10.12 -41.24 1.83
N ARG A 73 9.48 -40.27 2.51
CA ARG A 73 10.12 -39.03 2.98
C ARG A 73 11.31 -39.30 3.90
N LEU A 74 11.25 -40.35 4.74
CA LEU A 74 12.36 -40.71 5.61
C LEU A 74 13.67 -41.01 4.86
N GLU A 75 13.59 -41.51 3.63
CA GLU A 75 14.78 -41.78 2.80
C GLU A 75 15.49 -40.47 2.42
N ILE A 76 14.71 -39.39 2.24
CA ILE A 76 15.23 -38.04 2.02
C ILE A 76 15.88 -37.49 3.29
N LEU A 77 15.19 -37.56 4.44
CA LEU A 77 15.66 -36.99 5.70
C LEU A 77 16.91 -37.72 6.24
N PHE A 78 16.92 -39.04 6.07
CA PHE A 78 17.96 -39.93 6.56
C PHE A 78 18.40 -40.87 5.42
N PRO A 79 19.42 -40.49 4.64
CA PRO A 79 19.88 -41.32 3.54
C PRO A 79 20.30 -42.75 3.94
N THR A 80 20.71 -42.95 5.20
CA THR A 80 20.97 -44.27 5.77
C THR A 80 19.76 -45.21 5.72
N LEU A 81 18.54 -44.69 5.61
CA LEU A 81 17.30 -45.48 5.50
C LEU A 81 16.94 -45.88 4.07
N HIS A 82 17.73 -45.51 3.05
CA HIS A 82 17.49 -46.00 1.69
C HIS A 82 17.42 -47.52 1.67
N ARG A 83 16.50 -48.03 0.83
CA ARG A 83 16.22 -49.45 0.65
C ARG A 83 17.50 -50.19 0.23
N LYS A 84 17.74 -51.36 0.82
CA LYS A 84 18.84 -52.23 0.40
C LYS A 84 18.37 -53.09 -0.77
N LEU A 85 18.88 -52.81 -1.97
CA LEU A 85 18.65 -53.64 -3.15
C LEU A 85 19.91 -54.50 -3.42
N PRO A 86 19.77 -55.80 -3.75
CA PRO A 86 18.53 -56.58 -3.85
C PRO A 86 18.12 -57.30 -2.56
N SER A 87 18.86 -57.12 -1.45
CA SER A 87 18.74 -57.94 -0.23
C SER A 87 17.57 -57.61 0.71
N GLY A 88 16.75 -56.60 0.36
CA GLY A 88 15.58 -56.17 1.12
C GLY A 88 14.28 -56.93 0.78
N PRO A 89 13.16 -56.63 1.47
CA PRO A 89 11.89 -57.33 1.29
C PRO A 89 11.27 -57.14 -0.11
N PHE A 90 11.69 -56.11 -0.84
CA PHE A 90 11.27 -55.86 -2.22
C PHE A 90 12.08 -56.64 -3.26
N GLY A 91 13.18 -57.30 -2.86
CA GLY A 91 14.04 -58.06 -3.78
C GLY A 91 14.69 -57.17 -4.84
N GLU A 92 14.70 -57.65 -6.09
CA GLU A 92 15.15 -56.92 -7.28
C GLU A 92 14.04 -56.09 -7.95
N HIS A 93 12.85 -56.03 -7.35
CA HIS A 93 11.67 -55.46 -8.00
C HIS A 93 11.53 -53.95 -7.73
N ASP A 94 11.26 -53.19 -8.79
CA ASP A 94 11.03 -51.75 -8.71
C ASP A 94 9.67 -51.41 -8.09
N LEU A 95 9.57 -50.21 -7.51
CA LEU A 95 8.29 -49.62 -7.10
C LEU A 95 7.72 -48.80 -8.24
N ASP A 96 6.44 -49.00 -8.53
CA ASP A 96 5.74 -48.32 -9.61
C ASP A 96 4.65 -47.39 -9.07
N PHE A 97 4.95 -46.09 -9.12
CA PHE A 97 4.08 -44.98 -8.71
C PHE A 97 3.55 -44.19 -9.91
N SER A 98 3.48 -44.81 -11.09
CA SER A 98 3.09 -44.11 -12.33
C SER A 98 1.61 -43.78 -12.47
N LYS A 99 0.75 -44.28 -11.58
CA LYS A 99 -0.68 -43.93 -11.52
C LYS A 99 -0.88 -42.51 -10.97
N THR A 100 -2.09 -41.98 -11.08
CA THR A 100 -2.47 -40.72 -10.45
C THR A 100 -2.30 -40.80 -8.94
N LEU A 101 -1.54 -39.88 -8.36
CA LEU A 101 -1.25 -39.78 -6.94
C LEU A 101 -1.65 -38.38 -6.43
N SER A 102 -1.84 -38.28 -5.12
CA SER A 102 -1.84 -37.03 -4.37
C SER A 102 -0.57 -36.22 -4.63
N ASN A 103 -0.73 -34.90 -4.53
CA ASN A 103 0.37 -33.96 -4.73
C ASN A 103 1.49 -34.17 -3.70
N THR A 104 1.17 -34.42 -2.43
CA THR A 104 2.16 -34.62 -1.36
C THR A 104 3.10 -35.80 -1.63
N LEU A 105 2.54 -36.96 -2.01
CA LEU A 105 3.37 -38.12 -2.35
C LEU A 105 4.15 -37.88 -3.65
N SER A 106 3.53 -37.25 -4.65
CA SER A 106 4.18 -36.91 -5.92
C SER A 106 5.38 -35.97 -5.73
N ILE A 107 5.27 -34.97 -4.85
CA ILE A 107 6.35 -34.06 -4.44
C ILE A 107 7.50 -34.85 -3.84
N THR A 108 7.20 -35.71 -2.86
CA THR A 108 8.22 -36.51 -2.17
C THR A 108 8.95 -37.46 -3.12
N LEU A 109 8.22 -38.18 -3.97
CA LEU A 109 8.80 -39.10 -4.97
C LEU A 109 9.67 -38.35 -5.98
N SER A 110 9.27 -37.13 -6.37
CA SER A 110 10.04 -36.31 -7.31
C SER A 110 11.36 -35.84 -6.72
N ALA A 111 11.45 -35.70 -5.40
CA ALA A 111 12.65 -35.29 -4.66
C ALA A 111 13.66 -36.43 -4.38
N ILE A 112 13.32 -37.68 -4.67
CA ILE A 112 14.17 -38.86 -4.42
C ILE A 112 14.95 -39.24 -5.68
N ASP A 113 16.26 -39.41 -5.59
CA ASP A 113 17.07 -39.94 -6.69
C ASP A 113 17.20 -41.48 -6.60
N ASP A 114 16.17 -42.21 -7.01
CA ASP A 114 16.18 -43.68 -7.03
C ASP A 114 15.64 -44.20 -8.36
N ALA A 115 16.51 -44.86 -9.13
CA ALA A 115 16.17 -45.47 -10.42
C ALA A 115 15.18 -46.63 -10.29
N HIS A 116 15.05 -47.23 -9.10
CA HIS A 116 14.12 -48.31 -8.79
C HIS A 116 12.75 -47.81 -8.32
N ILE A 117 12.49 -46.50 -8.45
CA ILE A 117 11.20 -45.88 -8.19
C ILE A 117 10.74 -45.24 -9.50
N GLN A 118 9.73 -45.84 -10.12
CA GLN A 118 9.09 -45.23 -11.29
C GLN A 118 8.15 -44.11 -10.84
N LYS A 119 8.51 -42.87 -11.18
CA LYS A 119 7.84 -41.62 -10.79
C LYS A 119 6.69 -41.23 -11.75
N PRO A 120 5.79 -40.32 -11.33
CA PRO A 120 4.79 -39.71 -12.23
C PRO A 120 5.42 -39.00 -13.43
N ARG A 121 4.73 -38.99 -14.57
CA ARG A 121 5.26 -38.49 -15.87
C ARG A 121 5.39 -36.96 -15.98
N GLU A 122 4.75 -36.18 -15.09
CA GLU A 122 4.64 -34.71 -15.22
C GLU A 122 5.06 -33.95 -13.95
N PRO A 123 6.33 -34.05 -13.54
CA PRO A 123 6.75 -33.42 -12.29
C PRO A 123 6.77 -31.89 -12.33
N ASN A 124 6.87 -31.29 -13.51
CA ASN A 124 6.75 -29.84 -13.66
C ASN A 124 5.35 -29.37 -13.22
N GLN A 125 4.29 -30.11 -13.54
CA GLN A 125 2.94 -29.75 -13.13
C GLN A 125 2.80 -29.78 -11.61
N VAL A 126 3.39 -30.77 -10.95
CA VAL A 126 3.40 -30.89 -9.48
C VAL A 126 4.08 -29.68 -8.81
N ILE A 127 5.18 -29.18 -9.38
CA ILE A 127 5.87 -27.97 -8.90
C ILE A 127 4.99 -26.72 -9.09
N MET A 128 4.37 -26.58 -10.26
CA MET A 128 3.46 -25.46 -10.54
C MET A 128 2.26 -25.47 -9.60
N ASP A 129 1.62 -26.62 -9.42
CA ASP A 129 0.48 -26.79 -8.52
C ASP A 129 0.87 -26.52 -7.07
N ALA A 130 2.05 -26.97 -6.64
CA ALA A 130 2.58 -26.68 -5.31
C ALA A 130 2.81 -25.19 -5.08
N LEU A 131 3.32 -24.49 -6.10
CA LEU A 131 3.55 -23.06 -6.02
C LEU A 131 2.26 -22.24 -6.07
N ALA A 132 1.29 -22.63 -6.89
CA ALA A 132 0.00 -21.94 -7.01
C ALA A 132 -0.87 -22.11 -5.76
N ASN A 133 -0.91 -23.33 -5.21
CA ASN A 133 -1.74 -23.67 -4.04
C ASN A 133 -1.01 -23.51 -2.70
N ASN A 134 0.23 -23.01 -2.72
CA ASN A 134 1.06 -22.80 -1.55
C ASN A 134 1.16 -24.05 -0.64
N TYR A 135 1.42 -25.21 -1.24
CA TYR A 135 1.46 -26.47 -0.50
C TYR A 135 2.58 -26.48 0.55
N VAL A 136 2.24 -27.03 1.72
CA VAL A 136 3.16 -27.23 2.83
C VAL A 136 3.79 -28.62 2.72
N HIS A 137 5.11 -28.66 2.81
CA HIS A 137 5.90 -29.89 2.86
C HIS A 137 7.17 -29.68 3.68
N HIS A 138 7.81 -30.77 4.10
CA HIS A 138 9.08 -30.70 4.82
C HIS A 138 10.17 -29.97 4.00
N THR A 139 10.87 -29.00 4.61
CA THR A 139 11.84 -28.11 3.94
C THR A 139 12.92 -28.85 3.15
N LEU A 140 13.51 -29.92 3.70
CA LEU A 140 14.50 -30.74 2.96
C LEU A 140 13.94 -31.43 1.71
N VAL A 141 12.63 -31.72 1.67
CA VAL A 141 12.00 -32.30 0.47
C VAL A 141 11.96 -31.25 -0.63
N TRP A 142 11.65 -30.00 -0.29
CA TRP A 142 11.71 -28.89 -1.24
C TRP A 142 13.12 -28.60 -1.72
N GLU A 143 14.11 -28.56 -0.82
CA GLU A 143 15.52 -28.37 -1.21
C GLU A 143 15.96 -29.44 -2.18
N LYS A 144 15.70 -30.72 -1.85
CA LYS A 144 16.03 -31.83 -2.74
C LYS A 144 15.27 -31.75 -4.05
N LEU A 145 13.98 -31.45 -4.02
CA LEU A 145 13.22 -31.26 -5.26
C LEU A 145 13.86 -30.16 -6.13
N LEU A 146 14.24 -29.02 -5.55
CA LEU A 146 14.85 -27.94 -6.32
C LEU A 146 16.23 -28.31 -6.90
N ASP A 147 17.09 -28.98 -6.12
CA ASP A 147 18.40 -29.47 -6.59
C ASP A 147 18.26 -30.28 -7.90
N HIS A 148 17.28 -31.20 -7.96
CA HIS A 148 17.07 -32.06 -9.14
C HIS A 148 16.57 -31.32 -10.38
N TYR A 149 15.93 -30.17 -10.21
CA TYR A 149 15.26 -29.44 -11.30
C TYR A 149 16.05 -28.20 -11.75
N ILE A 150 16.85 -27.60 -10.87
CA ILE A 150 17.62 -26.38 -11.15
C ILE A 150 18.96 -26.71 -11.83
N ASP A 151 19.58 -27.85 -11.53
CA ASP A 151 20.77 -28.35 -12.24
C ASP A 151 20.52 -28.60 -13.75
N LYS A 152 19.28 -28.46 -14.23
CA LYS A 152 18.90 -28.57 -15.64
C LYS A 152 18.69 -27.21 -16.34
N GLU A 153 18.98 -26.07 -15.71
CA GLU A 153 18.83 -24.68 -16.22
C GLU A 153 17.44 -24.29 -16.79
N LYS A 154 16.50 -25.24 -16.86
CA LYS A 154 15.22 -25.08 -17.55
C LYS A 154 14.15 -24.46 -16.68
N LEU A 155 14.17 -24.69 -15.37
CA LEU A 155 13.02 -24.40 -14.52
C LEU A 155 12.70 -22.89 -14.48
N ILE A 156 13.70 -22.04 -14.27
CA ILE A 156 13.48 -20.59 -14.07
C ILE A 156 13.24 -19.83 -15.37
N HIS A 157 13.97 -20.16 -16.43
CA HIS A 157 13.64 -19.66 -17.77
C HIS A 157 12.27 -20.16 -18.27
N SER A 158 11.80 -21.33 -17.82
CA SER A 158 10.45 -21.82 -18.12
C SER A 158 9.35 -21.26 -17.23
N PHE A 159 9.68 -20.69 -16.07
CA PHE A 159 8.69 -20.12 -15.16
C PHE A 159 8.14 -18.79 -15.67
N GLY A 160 8.96 -17.94 -16.31
CA GLY A 160 8.50 -16.65 -16.84
C GLY A 160 7.26 -16.75 -17.73
N ASP A 161 7.27 -17.72 -18.65
CA ASP A 161 6.16 -17.99 -19.59
C ASP A 161 4.98 -18.74 -18.95
N ARG A 162 5.13 -19.27 -17.74
CA ARG A 162 4.14 -20.16 -17.10
C ARG A 162 3.63 -19.67 -15.75
N PHE A 163 4.16 -18.57 -15.22
CA PHE A 163 3.69 -18.01 -13.97
C PHE A 163 2.20 -17.64 -14.10
N THR A 164 1.42 -18.08 -13.13
CA THR A 164 0.07 -17.57 -12.91
C THR A 164 0.11 -16.48 -11.84
N ILE A 165 -0.96 -15.68 -11.76
CA ILE A 165 -1.04 -14.59 -10.77
C ILE A 165 -0.99 -15.13 -9.32
N GLU A 166 -1.51 -16.34 -9.09
CA GLU A 166 -1.48 -17.03 -7.79
C GLU A 166 -0.06 -17.41 -7.39
N MET A 167 0.71 -17.97 -8.31
CA MET A 167 2.12 -18.32 -8.08
C MET A 167 2.93 -17.06 -7.76
N CYS A 168 2.74 -16.00 -8.55
CA CYS A 168 3.37 -14.70 -8.31
C CYS A 168 2.99 -14.16 -6.92
N LEU A 169 1.73 -14.26 -6.50
CA LEU A 169 1.32 -13.81 -5.17
C LEU A 169 2.05 -14.54 -4.06
N ASN A 170 2.18 -15.87 -4.13
CA ASN A 170 2.86 -16.65 -3.10
C ASN A 170 4.35 -16.29 -3.01
N LEU A 171 5.02 -16.12 -4.17
CA LEU A 171 6.42 -15.69 -4.21
C LEU A 171 6.62 -14.26 -3.71
N VAL A 172 5.80 -13.31 -4.17
CA VAL A 172 5.86 -11.89 -3.77
C VAL A 172 5.56 -11.74 -2.27
N THR A 173 4.59 -12.47 -1.75
CA THR A 173 4.31 -12.52 -0.31
C THR A 173 5.53 -13.05 0.45
N SER A 174 6.18 -14.10 -0.08
CA SER A 174 7.38 -14.67 0.56
C SER A 174 8.60 -13.74 0.53
N ILE A 175 8.64 -12.79 -0.40
CA ILE A 175 9.71 -11.77 -0.48
C ILE A 175 9.48 -10.67 0.57
N TYR A 176 8.26 -10.12 0.64
CA TYR A 176 8.00 -8.88 1.36
C TYR A 176 7.27 -9.01 2.70
N LEU A 177 6.55 -10.11 2.92
CA LEU A 177 5.75 -10.35 4.12
C LEU A 177 6.03 -11.72 4.77
N PRO A 178 7.30 -12.03 5.11
CA PRO A 178 7.64 -13.33 5.70
C PRO A 178 7.08 -13.53 7.12
N GLU A 179 6.62 -12.46 7.78
CA GLU A 179 6.20 -12.46 9.19
C GLU A 179 4.69 -12.64 9.39
N ASP A 180 3.87 -12.57 8.32
CA ASP A 180 2.40 -12.64 8.40
C ASP A 180 1.85 -14.07 8.55
N SER A 181 2.72 -15.08 8.62
CA SER A 181 2.37 -16.50 8.78
C SER A 181 3.12 -17.11 9.96
N PRO A 182 2.53 -18.11 10.68
CA PRO A 182 3.25 -18.82 11.73
C PRO A 182 4.58 -19.35 11.16
N LEU A 183 5.68 -19.06 11.87
CA LEU A 183 7.05 -19.35 11.43
C LEU A 183 7.20 -20.80 10.93
N GLU A 184 6.52 -21.73 11.62
CA GLU A 184 6.56 -23.17 11.35
C GLU A 184 5.87 -23.57 10.04
N THR A 185 4.79 -22.91 9.64
CA THR A 185 4.08 -23.21 8.38
C THR A 185 4.70 -22.50 7.18
N TYR A 186 5.25 -21.30 7.39
CA TYR A 186 5.79 -20.46 6.32
C TYR A 186 7.07 -21.05 5.72
N THR A 187 7.99 -21.55 6.55
CA THR A 187 9.27 -22.15 6.12
C THR A 187 9.13 -23.49 5.37
N CYS A 188 7.91 -24.03 5.34
CA CYS A 188 7.59 -25.33 4.77
C CYS A 188 6.90 -25.20 3.40
N THR A 189 6.92 -24.03 2.77
CA THR A 189 6.36 -23.82 1.43
C THR A 189 7.45 -23.82 0.37
N LEU A 190 7.09 -24.25 -0.85
CA LEU A 190 8.00 -24.18 -1.99
C LEU A 190 8.42 -22.74 -2.31
N ALA A 191 7.49 -21.78 -2.16
CA ALA A 191 7.76 -20.36 -2.38
C ALA A 191 8.87 -19.86 -1.45
N TYR A 192 8.80 -20.21 -0.16
CA TYR A 192 9.87 -19.86 0.78
C TYR A 192 11.22 -20.45 0.38
N THR A 193 11.28 -21.74 0.07
CA THR A 193 12.54 -22.41 -0.32
C THR A 193 13.14 -21.79 -1.58
N LEU A 194 12.32 -21.44 -2.58
CA LEU A 194 12.77 -20.73 -3.78
C LEU A 194 13.38 -19.36 -3.44
N ILE A 195 12.75 -18.59 -2.56
CA ILE A 195 13.24 -17.27 -2.15
C ILE A 195 14.49 -17.35 -1.28
N THR A 196 14.66 -18.39 -0.46
CA THR A 196 15.88 -18.57 0.35
C THR A 196 17.06 -19.07 -0.45
N SER A 197 16.83 -20.01 -1.39
CA SER A 197 17.91 -20.69 -2.11
C SER A 197 18.23 -20.06 -3.46
N HIS A 198 17.25 -19.43 -4.12
CA HIS A 198 17.35 -18.90 -5.49
C HIS A 198 16.72 -17.50 -5.61
N ARG A 199 17.00 -16.62 -4.64
CA ARG A 199 16.38 -15.28 -4.54
C ARG A 199 16.53 -14.47 -5.83
N LYS A 200 17.75 -14.39 -6.36
CA LYS A 200 18.10 -13.53 -7.50
C LYS A 200 17.40 -13.98 -8.78
N GLU A 201 17.40 -15.27 -9.03
CA GLU A 201 16.78 -15.89 -10.20
C GLU A 201 15.26 -15.77 -10.11
N THR A 202 14.69 -15.98 -8.92
CA THR A 202 13.25 -15.82 -8.68
C THR A 202 12.80 -14.37 -8.90
N LEU A 203 13.53 -13.39 -8.36
CA LEU A 203 13.25 -11.97 -8.59
C LEU A 203 13.34 -11.60 -10.08
N THR A 204 14.30 -12.17 -10.80
CA THR A 204 14.48 -11.94 -12.24
C THR A 204 13.31 -12.53 -13.04
N GLY A 205 12.86 -13.74 -12.70
CA GLY A 205 11.68 -14.36 -13.31
C GLY A 205 10.39 -13.57 -13.06
N LEU A 206 10.18 -13.11 -11.83
CA LEU A 206 9.03 -12.26 -11.48
C LEU A 206 9.08 -10.90 -12.21
N LEU A 207 10.26 -10.29 -12.32
CA LEU A 207 10.44 -9.06 -13.09
C LEU A 207 10.11 -9.27 -14.56
N ALA A 208 10.59 -10.35 -15.17
CA ALA A 208 10.25 -10.68 -16.56
C ALA A 208 8.73 -10.89 -16.75
N PHE A 209 8.04 -11.41 -15.74
CA PHE A 209 6.59 -11.58 -15.78
C PHE A 209 5.81 -10.25 -15.72
N PHE A 210 6.24 -9.31 -14.88
CA PHE A 210 5.53 -8.02 -14.70
C PHE A 210 6.04 -6.90 -15.62
N GLN A 211 7.28 -6.95 -16.10
CA GLN A 211 7.85 -5.93 -16.99
C GLN A 211 7.64 -6.33 -18.47
N THR A 212 6.80 -5.59 -19.18
CA THR A 212 6.51 -5.85 -20.61
C THR A 212 7.49 -5.18 -21.59
N SER A 213 8.48 -4.42 -21.11
CA SER A 213 9.52 -3.79 -21.94
C SER A 213 10.88 -3.69 -21.22
N GLU A 214 11.97 -3.71 -21.98
CA GLU A 214 13.36 -3.50 -21.51
C GLU A 214 13.64 -2.11 -20.91
N SER A 215 12.65 -1.21 -20.94
CA SER A 215 12.73 0.13 -20.36
C SER A 215 12.52 0.06 -18.85
N ASP A 216 13.58 -0.31 -18.13
CA ASP A 216 13.97 0.31 -16.86
C ASP A 216 15.13 -0.48 -16.26
N ASN A 217 16.31 -0.34 -16.86
CA ASN A 217 17.57 -0.56 -16.16
C ASN A 217 17.85 0.60 -15.19
N LEU A 218 16.87 0.89 -14.33
CA LEU A 218 17.10 1.75 -13.18
C LEU A 218 18.16 1.05 -12.33
N ALA A 219 19.24 1.77 -12.00
CA ALA A 219 20.32 1.29 -11.13
C ALA A 219 19.84 1.18 -9.67
N VAL A 220 18.94 0.24 -9.45
CA VAL A 220 18.10 0.09 -8.26
C VAL A 220 17.99 -1.40 -7.95
N ASP A 221 17.87 -1.73 -6.66
CA ASP A 221 17.71 -3.09 -6.18
C ASP A 221 16.53 -3.83 -6.85
N LEU A 222 16.69 -5.15 -7.06
CA LEU A 222 15.71 -5.98 -7.77
C LEU A 222 14.33 -6.00 -7.08
N GLU A 223 14.29 -5.94 -5.75
CA GLU A 223 13.03 -5.93 -5.00
C GLU A 223 12.31 -4.58 -5.13
N GLN A 224 13.07 -3.50 -5.15
CA GLN A 224 12.49 -2.17 -5.38
C GLN A 224 11.92 -2.07 -6.80
N ARG A 225 12.63 -2.61 -7.79
CA ARG A 225 12.13 -2.72 -9.17
C ARG A 225 10.88 -3.59 -9.27
N LEU A 226 10.85 -4.73 -8.57
CA LEU A 226 9.72 -5.65 -8.63
C LEU A 226 8.45 -5.03 -8.06
N SER A 227 8.53 -4.40 -6.89
CA SER A 227 7.37 -3.75 -6.26
C SER A 227 6.77 -2.65 -7.15
N LEU A 228 7.62 -1.86 -7.82
CA LEU A 228 7.19 -0.87 -8.81
C LEU A 228 6.55 -1.53 -10.03
N ALA A 229 7.20 -2.55 -10.60
CA ALA A 229 6.70 -3.28 -11.76
C ALA A 229 5.32 -3.89 -11.52
N ILE A 230 5.06 -4.43 -10.32
CA ILE A 230 3.74 -4.96 -9.94
C ILE A 230 2.67 -3.85 -9.98
N VAL A 231 2.94 -2.68 -9.39
CA VAL A 231 1.98 -1.57 -9.40
C VAL A 231 1.68 -1.12 -10.83
N CYS A 232 2.71 -0.95 -11.67
CA CYS A 232 2.55 -0.55 -13.06
C CYS A 232 1.80 -1.60 -13.90
N ALA A 233 2.11 -2.88 -13.72
CA ALA A 233 1.47 -3.97 -14.48
C ALA A 233 -0.02 -4.16 -14.13
N LEU A 234 -0.39 -3.89 -12.88
CA LEU A 234 -1.77 -4.01 -12.41
C LEU A 234 -2.62 -2.78 -12.75
N VAL A 235 -1.99 -1.64 -13.03
CA VAL A 235 -2.64 -0.37 -13.37
C VAL A 235 -2.08 0.14 -14.70
N PRO A 236 -2.47 -0.45 -15.85
CA PRO A 236 -2.03 0.07 -17.14
C PRO A 236 -2.55 1.50 -17.32
N ASP A 237 -1.64 2.42 -17.67
CA ASP A 237 -1.93 3.84 -17.85
C ASP A 237 -3.15 4.06 -18.76
N SER A 238 -4.09 4.89 -18.31
CA SER A 238 -5.22 5.38 -19.09
C SER A 238 -4.91 6.66 -19.90
N THR A 239 -3.63 6.94 -20.19
CA THR A 239 -3.23 7.97 -21.16
C THR A 239 -2.52 7.36 -22.37
N PRO A 240 -2.90 7.73 -23.61
CA PRO A 240 -2.40 7.13 -24.83
C PRO A 240 -1.03 7.73 -25.18
N SER A 241 0.04 7.21 -24.59
CA SER A 241 1.34 7.32 -25.26
C SER A 241 1.39 6.23 -26.33
N SER A 242 1.55 6.66 -27.57
CA SER A 242 1.47 5.87 -28.79
C SER A 242 2.69 4.96 -28.98
N ILE A 243 3.12 4.22 -27.97
CA ILE A 243 4.18 3.22 -28.05
C ILE A 243 3.86 2.17 -26.98
N ASN A 244 3.13 1.13 -27.36
CA ASN A 244 3.12 -0.23 -26.77
C ASN A 244 1.78 -0.92 -27.10
N SER A 245 1.53 -1.12 -28.41
CA SER A 245 0.59 -2.14 -28.81
C SER A 245 1.27 -3.50 -28.68
N ARG A 246 0.55 -4.48 -28.10
CA ARG A 246 0.80 -5.93 -28.09
C ARG A 246 1.47 -6.48 -26.83
N GLN A 247 0.71 -6.58 -25.76
CA GLN A 247 0.05 -7.83 -25.34
C GLN A 247 -0.98 -7.46 -24.25
N PRO A 248 -2.16 -8.10 -24.21
CA PRO A 248 -3.06 -7.93 -23.06
C PRO A 248 -2.29 -8.35 -21.80
N PRO A 249 -2.43 -7.64 -20.66
CA PRO A 249 -1.85 -8.11 -19.42
C PRO A 249 -2.37 -9.54 -19.16
N PRO A 250 -1.56 -10.44 -18.58
CA PRO A 250 -1.89 -11.87 -18.43
C PRO A 250 -3.07 -12.14 -17.49
N PHE A 251 -3.80 -11.11 -17.07
CA PHE A 251 -4.80 -11.19 -16.02
C PHE A 251 -6.20 -11.27 -16.61
N CYS A 252 -6.87 -12.40 -16.41
CA CYS A 252 -8.31 -12.54 -16.64
C CYS A 252 -9.09 -11.50 -15.79
N HIS A 253 -10.25 -11.05 -16.26
CA HIS A 253 -11.17 -10.23 -15.47
C HIS A 253 -11.60 -10.90 -14.16
N ASP A 254 -11.56 -12.24 -14.10
CA ASP A 254 -11.94 -13.04 -12.92
C ASP A 254 -10.87 -13.04 -11.80
N CYS A 255 -9.67 -12.51 -12.03
CA CYS A 255 -8.56 -12.53 -11.06
C CYS A 255 -8.52 -11.32 -10.12
N THR A 256 -9.61 -10.56 -9.98
CA THR A 256 -9.63 -9.28 -9.25
C THR A 256 -9.10 -9.39 -7.82
N ILE A 257 -9.41 -10.47 -7.09
CA ILE A 257 -8.91 -10.68 -5.71
C ILE A 257 -7.39 -10.79 -5.66
N PHE A 258 -6.78 -11.52 -6.60
CA PHE A 258 -5.34 -11.70 -6.66
C PHE A 258 -4.62 -10.40 -7.02
N LYS A 259 -5.22 -9.56 -7.88
CA LYS A 259 -4.71 -8.21 -8.17
C LYS A 259 -4.64 -7.36 -6.91
N TYR A 260 -5.71 -7.30 -6.13
CA TYR A 260 -5.72 -6.53 -4.89
C TYR A 260 -4.75 -7.11 -3.84
N ARG A 261 -4.63 -8.43 -3.73
CA ARG A 261 -3.66 -9.07 -2.82
C ARG A 261 -2.23 -8.72 -3.21
N LEU A 262 -1.86 -8.87 -4.48
CA LEU A 262 -0.55 -8.47 -4.99
C LEU A 262 -0.27 -6.98 -4.75
N LEU A 263 -1.25 -6.13 -5.04
CA LEU A 263 -1.14 -4.71 -4.84
C LEU A 263 -0.94 -4.34 -3.37
N ARG A 264 -1.66 -4.99 -2.44
CA ARG A 264 -1.47 -4.82 -0.99
C ARG A 264 -0.02 -5.10 -0.60
N VAL A 265 0.52 -6.23 -1.05
CA VAL A 265 1.91 -6.63 -0.74
C VAL A 265 2.91 -5.62 -1.33
N ALA A 266 2.76 -5.27 -2.60
CA ALA A 266 3.65 -4.34 -3.28
C ALA A 266 3.63 -2.93 -2.66
N LEU A 267 2.44 -2.39 -2.38
CA LEU A 267 2.30 -1.07 -1.75
C LEU A 267 2.86 -1.05 -0.32
N CYS A 268 2.67 -2.14 0.44
CA CYS A 268 3.26 -2.28 1.78
C CYS A 268 4.80 -2.32 1.70
N ALA A 269 5.36 -3.08 0.76
CA ALA A 269 6.79 -3.12 0.50
C ALA A 269 7.35 -1.73 0.15
N ILE A 270 6.70 -1.03 -0.78
CA ILE A 270 7.06 0.33 -1.19
C ILE A 270 7.06 1.28 0.01
N LYS A 271 6.02 1.26 0.85
CA LYS A 271 5.94 2.08 2.05
C LYS A 271 7.17 1.87 2.94
N ASN A 272 7.58 0.62 3.14
CA ASN A 272 8.73 0.29 3.97
C ASN A 272 10.04 0.75 3.30
N THR A 273 10.18 0.58 1.99
CA THR A 273 11.34 1.04 1.21
C THR A 273 11.53 2.56 1.28
N ILE A 274 10.47 3.36 1.07
CA ILE A 274 10.58 4.82 1.10
C ILE A 274 10.95 5.32 2.50
N ARG A 275 10.59 4.58 3.56
CA ARG A 275 10.91 4.89 4.97
C ARG A 275 12.34 4.49 5.37
N SER A 276 13.08 3.79 4.51
CA SER A 276 14.45 3.35 4.81
C SER A 276 15.40 4.54 5.05
N ALA A 277 16.41 4.32 5.89
CA ALA A 277 17.46 5.30 6.17
C ALA A 277 18.26 5.70 4.90
N ASP A 278 18.37 4.76 3.95
CA ASP A 278 18.99 4.96 2.65
C ASP A 278 17.91 4.99 1.56
N PRO A 279 17.29 6.16 1.31
CA PRO A 279 16.20 6.25 0.36
C PRO A 279 16.70 6.02 -1.07
N PRO A 280 15.86 5.38 -1.92
CA PRO A 280 16.23 5.04 -3.29
C PRO A 280 16.50 6.28 -4.16
N SER A 281 17.05 6.03 -5.36
CA SER A 281 17.41 7.06 -6.32
C SER A 281 16.25 8.02 -6.60
N LYS A 282 16.57 9.27 -6.91
CA LYS A 282 15.56 10.30 -7.22
C LYS A 282 14.69 9.90 -8.43
N GLU A 283 15.29 9.24 -9.40
CA GLU A 283 14.62 8.75 -10.61
C GLU A 283 13.59 7.68 -10.29
N TRP A 284 13.96 6.66 -9.51
CA TRP A 284 13.01 5.62 -9.08
C TRP A 284 11.84 6.19 -8.29
N ARG A 285 12.11 7.11 -7.37
CA ARG A 285 11.04 7.79 -6.60
C ARG A 285 10.09 8.59 -7.48
N THR A 286 10.57 9.12 -8.61
CA THR A 286 9.74 9.84 -9.57
C THR A 286 8.85 8.89 -10.37
N HIS A 287 9.38 7.75 -10.84
CA HIS A 287 8.57 6.72 -11.50
C HIS A 287 7.53 6.14 -10.54
N LEU A 288 7.93 5.85 -9.32
CA LEU A 288 7.03 5.38 -8.28
C LEU A 288 5.91 6.39 -7.99
N PHE A 289 6.24 7.67 -7.89
CA PHE A 289 5.24 8.72 -7.68
C PHE A 289 4.15 8.67 -8.74
N TRP A 290 4.53 8.57 -10.02
CA TRP A 290 3.57 8.45 -11.13
C TRP A 290 2.79 7.15 -11.08
N ALA A 291 3.42 6.01 -10.79
CA ALA A 291 2.73 4.73 -10.67
C ALA A 291 1.66 4.74 -9.56
N ILE A 292 1.97 5.30 -8.40
CA ILE A 292 1.01 5.46 -7.29
C ILE A 292 -0.12 6.43 -7.68
N LEU A 293 0.21 7.51 -8.39
CA LEU A 293 -0.79 8.47 -8.87
C LEU A 293 -1.74 7.82 -9.89
N SER A 294 -1.21 7.07 -10.86
CA SER A 294 -2.00 6.29 -11.83
C SER A 294 -2.91 5.29 -11.10
N TYR A 295 -2.41 4.60 -10.07
CA TYR A 295 -3.24 3.72 -9.24
C TYR A 295 -4.40 4.47 -8.59
N ILE A 296 -4.14 5.60 -7.92
CA ILE A 296 -5.20 6.37 -7.22
C ILE A 296 -6.30 6.84 -8.19
N LYS A 297 -5.94 7.14 -9.43
CA LYS A 297 -6.88 7.56 -10.49
C LYS A 297 -7.60 6.40 -11.19
N SER A 298 -7.21 5.16 -10.92
CA SER A 298 -7.71 3.97 -11.62
C SER A 298 -9.02 3.43 -11.04
N ASP A 299 -9.69 2.58 -11.83
CA ASP A 299 -10.88 1.84 -11.39
C ASP A 299 -10.61 0.86 -10.24
N LEU A 300 -9.36 0.41 -10.07
CA LEU A 300 -8.95 -0.44 -8.95
C LEU A 300 -8.94 0.35 -7.64
N PHE A 301 -8.56 1.62 -7.64
CA PHE A 301 -8.67 2.44 -6.44
C PHE A 301 -10.13 2.79 -6.13
N SER A 302 -10.90 3.07 -7.17
CA SER A 302 -12.31 3.45 -7.07
C SER A 302 -13.20 2.30 -6.59
N GLY A 303 -12.75 1.04 -6.73
CA GLY A 303 -13.51 -0.14 -6.36
C GLY A 303 -14.68 -0.44 -7.30
N HIS A 304 -14.78 0.24 -8.46
CA HIS A 304 -15.85 0.00 -9.44
C HIS A 304 -15.88 -1.45 -9.93
N ALA A 305 -14.72 -2.11 -10.02
CA ALA A 305 -14.61 -3.53 -10.37
C ALA A 305 -15.27 -4.48 -9.33
N LEU A 306 -15.60 -3.98 -8.13
CA LEU A 306 -16.16 -4.75 -7.01
C LEU A 306 -17.66 -4.52 -6.82
N SER A 307 -18.30 -3.63 -7.59
CA SER A 307 -19.71 -3.25 -7.36
C SER A 307 -20.73 -4.39 -7.54
N ASN A 308 -20.29 -5.54 -8.05
CA ASN A 308 -21.14 -6.71 -8.30
C ASN A 308 -20.84 -7.90 -7.38
N SER A 309 -19.92 -7.79 -6.41
CA SER A 309 -19.51 -8.93 -5.56
C SER A 309 -20.00 -8.79 -4.11
N GLU A 310 -20.78 -9.77 -3.62
CA GLU A 310 -21.32 -9.87 -2.24
C GLU A 310 -20.27 -10.19 -1.16
N TYR A 311 -18.99 -9.94 -1.42
CA TYR A 311 -17.89 -10.43 -0.59
C TYR A 311 -17.25 -9.31 0.23
N TRP A 312 -17.61 -9.24 1.51
CA TRP A 312 -17.00 -8.40 2.55
C TRP A 312 -15.47 -8.53 2.66
N GLU A 313 -14.89 -9.70 2.30
CA GLU A 313 -13.43 -9.91 2.27
C GLU A 313 -12.68 -8.96 1.31
N PHE A 314 -13.38 -8.36 0.33
CA PHE A 314 -12.78 -7.38 -0.57
C PHE A 314 -12.72 -5.98 0.01
N GLU A 315 -13.61 -5.63 0.94
CA GLU A 315 -13.66 -4.28 1.49
C GLU A 315 -12.39 -4.00 2.30
N ASP A 316 -12.01 -4.89 3.21
CA ASP A 316 -10.77 -4.76 3.99
C ASP A 316 -9.53 -4.67 3.11
N LEU A 317 -9.49 -5.48 2.05
CA LEU A 317 -8.38 -5.53 1.11
C LEU A 317 -8.29 -4.25 0.26
N LEU A 318 -9.41 -3.75 -0.24
CA LEU A 318 -9.52 -2.48 -0.95
C LEU A 318 -9.06 -1.33 -0.05
N TRP A 319 -9.56 -1.27 1.19
CA TRP A 319 -9.19 -0.24 2.16
C TRP A 319 -7.70 -0.27 2.48
N ALA A 320 -7.11 -1.46 2.68
CA ALA A 320 -5.68 -1.60 2.89
C ALA A 320 -4.86 -1.06 1.71
N CYS A 321 -5.24 -1.38 0.47
CA CYS A 321 -4.57 -0.87 -0.73
C CYS A 321 -4.69 0.66 -0.85
N ARG A 322 -5.88 1.22 -0.64
CA ARG A 322 -6.10 2.68 -0.64
C ARG A 322 -5.22 3.38 0.40
N ALA A 323 -5.20 2.84 1.62
CA ALA A 323 -4.42 3.41 2.70
C ALA A 323 -2.92 3.38 2.40
N TYR A 324 -2.37 2.24 1.97
CA TYR A 324 -0.95 2.17 1.62
C TYR A 324 -0.59 3.11 0.48
N ALA A 325 -1.42 3.22 -0.57
CA ALA A 325 -1.16 4.14 -1.67
C ALA A 325 -1.15 5.61 -1.22
N LEU A 326 -2.13 6.03 -0.42
CA LEU A 326 -2.18 7.40 0.11
C LEU A 326 -1.02 7.68 1.06
N VAL A 327 -0.64 6.73 1.91
CA VAL A 327 0.55 6.85 2.78
C VAL A 327 1.82 7.01 1.92
N CYS A 328 2.00 6.17 0.89
CA CYS A 328 3.16 6.25 0.00
C CYS A 328 3.22 7.61 -0.71
N LEU A 329 2.10 8.08 -1.26
CA LEU A 329 2.03 9.40 -1.89
C LEU A 329 2.36 10.52 -0.88
N ALA A 330 1.88 10.41 0.37
CA ALA A 330 2.08 11.44 1.39
C ALA A 330 3.55 11.51 1.80
N ILE A 331 4.21 10.36 1.93
CA ILE A 331 5.65 10.31 2.18
C ILE A 331 6.42 10.94 1.00
N LEU A 332 6.12 10.54 -0.24
CA LEU A 332 6.83 11.07 -1.43
C LEU A 332 6.68 12.59 -1.61
N THR A 333 5.56 13.16 -1.17
CA THR A 333 5.27 14.61 -1.26
C THR A 333 5.76 15.41 -0.05
N SER A 334 5.81 14.82 1.13
CA SER A 334 6.22 15.50 2.38
C SER A 334 7.73 15.47 2.66
N LEU A 335 8.49 14.58 2.00
CA LEU A 335 9.93 14.52 2.18
C LEU A 335 10.61 15.84 1.75
N GLY A 336 11.56 16.33 2.55
CA GLY A 336 12.17 17.66 2.41
C GLY A 336 12.83 17.93 1.04
N PRO A 337 13.30 19.15 0.77
CA PRO A 337 13.73 19.59 -0.57
C PRO A 337 14.77 18.69 -1.25
N LYS A 338 15.67 18.06 -0.46
CA LYS A 338 16.69 17.11 -0.94
C LYS A 338 16.10 15.81 -1.51
N TYR A 339 14.86 15.50 -1.15
CA TYR A 339 14.15 14.29 -1.47
C TYR A 339 12.94 14.53 -2.38
N ARG A 340 12.69 15.77 -2.80
CA ARG A 340 11.56 16.09 -3.69
C ARG A 340 11.68 15.35 -5.03
N VAL A 341 10.59 14.66 -5.36
CA VAL A 341 10.30 14.17 -6.71
C VAL A 341 10.26 15.37 -7.68
N PHE A 342 10.74 15.22 -8.93
CA PHE A 342 10.83 16.32 -9.91
C PHE A 342 9.47 16.66 -10.53
N VAL A 343 8.38 16.60 -9.77
CA VAL A 343 7.05 16.88 -10.31
C VAL A 343 6.53 18.13 -9.62
N ARG A 344 6.24 19.16 -10.41
CA ARG A 344 5.61 20.38 -9.91
C ARG A 344 4.20 20.02 -9.43
N GLU A 345 3.76 20.60 -8.33
CA GLU A 345 2.43 20.33 -7.75
C GLU A 345 1.29 20.54 -8.75
N GLN A 346 1.44 21.49 -9.67
CA GLN A 346 0.51 21.78 -10.77
C GLN A 346 0.37 20.63 -11.80
N GLN A 347 1.32 19.70 -11.87
CA GLN A 347 1.33 18.62 -12.87
C GLN A 347 0.57 17.37 -12.42
N TRP A 348 0.25 17.24 -11.13
CA TRP A 348 -0.39 16.03 -10.59
C TRP A 348 -1.60 16.30 -9.71
N ASN A 349 -1.70 17.49 -9.11
CA ASN A 349 -2.83 17.90 -8.31
C ASN A 349 -3.98 18.39 -9.20
N ASP A 350 -4.57 17.48 -9.97
CA ASP A 350 -5.68 17.73 -10.88
C ASP A 350 -7.03 17.31 -10.28
N LYS A 351 -8.10 17.60 -11.01
CA LYS A 351 -9.48 17.32 -10.63
C LYS A 351 -9.71 15.83 -10.34
N ASP A 352 -9.18 14.95 -11.18
CA ASP A 352 -9.41 13.50 -11.09
C ASP A 352 -8.78 12.89 -9.82
N LEU A 353 -7.57 13.34 -9.46
CA LEU A 353 -6.96 12.95 -8.20
C LEU A 353 -7.82 13.38 -7.00
N VAL A 354 -8.29 14.63 -7.01
CA VAL A 354 -9.08 15.18 -5.91
C VAL A 354 -10.42 14.45 -5.78
N LEU A 355 -11.10 14.17 -6.90
CA LEU A 355 -12.32 13.37 -6.93
C LEU A 355 -12.10 11.98 -6.32
N SER A 356 -10.97 11.35 -6.62
CA SER A 356 -10.61 10.03 -6.09
C SER A 356 -10.37 10.09 -4.58
N ILE A 357 -9.66 11.11 -4.08
CA ILE A 357 -9.41 11.29 -2.63
C ILE A 357 -10.71 11.63 -1.88
N LEU A 358 -11.57 12.50 -2.43
CA LEU A 358 -12.87 12.84 -1.81
C LEU A 358 -13.78 11.61 -1.69
N ARG A 359 -13.71 10.70 -2.66
CA ARG A 359 -14.46 9.45 -2.62
C ARG A 359 -14.11 8.60 -1.39
N VAL A 360 -12.83 8.54 -1.00
CA VAL A 360 -12.38 7.83 0.21
C VAL A 360 -13.08 8.38 1.45
N ILE A 361 -13.14 9.72 1.59
CA ILE A 361 -13.80 10.40 2.71
C ILE A 361 -15.31 10.10 2.73
N HIS A 362 -15.95 9.99 1.57
CA HIS A 362 -17.37 9.69 1.48
C HIS A 362 -17.71 8.22 1.75
N GLU A 363 -16.86 7.28 1.33
CA GLU A 363 -17.09 5.83 1.38
C GLU A 363 -16.75 5.19 2.74
N GLU A 364 -15.89 5.79 3.57
CA GLU A 364 -15.54 5.25 4.90
C GLU A 364 -16.76 5.10 5.84
N ARG A 365 -17.89 5.68 5.46
CA ARG A 365 -19.17 5.48 6.15
C ARG A 365 -19.62 4.00 6.19
N ALA A 366 -19.06 3.10 5.39
CA ALA A 366 -19.51 1.71 5.28
C ALA A 366 -18.80 0.68 6.19
N VAL A 367 -17.54 0.87 6.63
CA VAL A 367 -16.73 -0.23 7.19
C VAL A 367 -16.05 0.14 8.51
N ASP A 368 -15.92 -0.81 9.43
CA ASP A 368 -15.01 -0.72 10.58
C ASP A 368 -13.58 -0.64 10.04
N THR A 369 -12.99 0.55 10.05
CA THR A 369 -11.69 0.81 9.43
C THR A 369 -10.62 -0.14 10.03
N PRO A 370 -9.92 -0.95 9.23
CA PRO A 370 -8.85 -1.79 9.76
C PRO A 370 -7.78 -0.91 10.42
N VAL A 371 -7.28 -1.35 11.57
CA VAL A 371 -6.23 -0.65 12.33
C VAL A 371 -5.03 -0.47 11.42
N LEU A 372 -4.78 0.77 11.00
CA LEU A 372 -3.62 1.08 10.19
C LEU A 372 -2.35 0.85 11.04
N PRO A 373 -1.30 0.24 10.48
CA PRO A 373 -0.02 0.21 11.15
C PRO A 373 0.51 1.64 11.32
N PRO A 374 1.21 1.95 12.42
CA PRO A 374 1.49 3.31 12.87
C PRO A 374 1.96 4.23 11.73
N GLY A 375 1.19 5.30 11.54
CA GLY A 375 1.42 6.36 10.59
C GLY A 375 2.72 7.15 10.87
N PRO A 376 3.16 7.97 9.91
CA PRO A 376 4.44 8.69 10.01
C PRO A 376 4.57 9.57 11.26
N ALA A 377 5.60 9.30 12.06
CA ALA A 377 6.12 10.21 13.09
C ALA A 377 6.73 11.54 12.51
N LEU A 378 6.54 11.80 11.21
CA LEU A 378 7.02 13.00 10.52
C LEU A 378 6.08 14.20 10.65
N LEU A 379 4.83 14.00 11.08
CA LEU A 379 3.88 15.09 11.34
C LEU A 379 4.07 15.63 12.76
N LYS A 380 5.20 16.32 12.97
CA LYS A 380 5.57 17.00 14.23
C LYS A 380 4.75 18.27 14.52
N ARG A 381 3.43 18.24 14.28
CA ARG A 381 2.49 19.24 14.82
C ARG A 381 1.33 18.54 15.52
N GLY A 382 1.54 18.26 16.81
CA GLY A 382 0.46 18.36 17.81
C GLY A 382 -0.58 17.24 17.92
N THR A 383 -0.63 16.22 17.06
CA THR A 383 -1.65 15.16 17.16
C THR A 383 -1.03 13.77 17.05
N ARG A 384 -0.59 13.22 18.19
CA ARG A 384 0.05 11.89 18.28
C ARG A 384 -0.90 10.71 18.02
N ASP A 385 -2.22 10.93 18.00
CA ASP A 385 -3.21 9.84 18.00
C ASP A 385 -4.01 9.68 16.70
N HIS A 386 -3.72 10.46 15.64
CA HIS A 386 -4.57 10.51 14.43
C HIS A 386 -3.86 10.15 13.12
N VAL A 387 -2.59 9.75 13.19
CA VAL A 387 -1.80 9.38 11.99
C VAL A 387 -2.22 8.02 11.41
N ASP A 388 -3.07 7.28 12.13
CA ASP A 388 -3.57 5.96 11.77
C ASP A 388 -4.95 6.02 11.09
N SER A 389 -5.36 7.17 10.58
CA SER A 389 -6.62 7.35 9.84
C SER A 389 -6.37 7.69 8.38
N ILE A 390 -6.96 6.91 7.47
CA ILE A 390 -6.94 7.21 6.03
C ILE A 390 -7.64 8.55 5.72
N ILE A 391 -8.66 8.93 6.51
CA ILE A 391 -9.32 10.23 6.45
C ILE A 391 -8.33 11.37 6.71
N TYR A 392 -7.47 11.21 7.71
CA TYR A 392 -6.49 12.24 8.04
C TYR A 392 -5.55 12.49 6.86
N ILE A 393 -5.06 11.43 6.23
CA ILE A 393 -4.16 11.53 5.07
C ILE A 393 -4.89 12.15 3.87
N ALA A 394 -6.14 11.73 3.62
CA ALA A 394 -6.98 12.33 2.58
C ALA A 394 -7.22 13.83 2.85
N GLY A 395 -7.53 14.20 4.10
CA GLY A 395 -7.71 15.59 4.53
C GLY A 395 -6.44 16.42 4.37
N TRP A 396 -5.27 15.86 4.70
CA TRP A 396 -3.97 16.50 4.50
C TRP A 396 -3.71 16.81 3.02
N PHE A 397 -3.98 15.86 2.11
CA PHE A 397 -3.84 16.08 0.67
C PHE A 397 -4.76 17.18 0.16
N LEU A 398 -6.03 17.15 0.56
CA LEU A 398 -6.99 18.20 0.20
C LEU A 398 -6.53 19.57 0.71
N GLY A 399 -6.00 19.64 1.93
CA GLY A 399 -5.48 20.88 2.51
C GLY A 399 -4.36 21.48 1.69
N HIS A 400 -3.36 20.65 1.34
CA HIS A 400 -2.29 21.05 0.43
C HIS A 400 -2.81 21.47 -0.94
N ALA A 401 -3.78 20.75 -1.49
CA ALA A 401 -4.35 21.04 -2.79
C ALA A 401 -5.07 22.39 -2.83
N PHE A 402 -5.82 22.72 -1.78
CA PHE A 402 -6.51 24.00 -1.64
C PHE A 402 -5.56 25.17 -1.35
N ASP A 403 -4.53 24.99 -0.51
CA ASP A 403 -3.49 25.99 -0.22
C ASP A 403 -2.73 26.39 -1.51
N ASN A 404 -2.53 25.42 -2.41
CA ASN A 404 -1.91 25.63 -3.71
C ASN A 404 -2.83 26.27 -4.76
N ARG A 405 -4.11 26.46 -4.43
CA ARG A 405 -5.09 27.21 -5.23
C ARG A 405 -5.28 26.66 -6.64
N THR A 406 -5.24 25.34 -6.79
CA THR A 406 -5.51 24.72 -8.09
C THR A 406 -7.02 24.72 -8.39
N PRO A 407 -7.49 25.33 -9.51
CA PRO A 407 -8.92 25.44 -9.82
C PRO A 407 -9.68 24.11 -9.83
N GLY A 408 -9.09 23.06 -10.41
CA GLY A 408 -9.74 21.74 -10.50
C GLY A 408 -10.08 21.12 -9.14
N VAL A 409 -9.43 21.54 -8.05
CA VAL A 409 -9.70 21.07 -6.69
C VAL A 409 -11.05 21.62 -6.20
N TYR A 410 -11.33 22.90 -6.44
CA TYR A 410 -12.59 23.55 -6.07
C TYR A 410 -13.75 22.98 -6.88
N GLU A 411 -13.56 22.77 -8.19
CA GLU A 411 -14.54 22.10 -9.04
C GLU A 411 -14.85 20.68 -8.57
N ALA A 412 -13.81 19.85 -8.31
CA ALA A 412 -13.99 18.48 -7.83
C ALA A 412 -14.76 18.44 -6.50
N PHE A 413 -14.42 19.37 -5.60
CA PHE A 413 -15.08 19.47 -4.30
C PHE A 413 -16.55 19.86 -4.46
N GLN A 414 -16.87 20.78 -5.37
CA GLN A 414 -18.25 21.11 -5.69
C GLN A 414 -19.03 19.92 -6.27
N GLU A 415 -18.43 19.13 -7.16
CA GLU A 415 -19.09 18.01 -7.84
C GLU A 415 -19.40 16.82 -6.90
N LYS A 416 -18.47 16.47 -6.00
CA LYS A 416 -18.60 15.28 -5.15
C LYS A 416 -19.18 15.54 -3.77
N GLY A 417 -19.20 16.79 -3.32
CA GLY A 417 -19.80 17.14 -2.05
C GLY A 417 -19.36 18.51 -1.58
N SER A 418 -20.25 19.49 -1.71
CA SER A 418 -20.08 20.79 -1.08
C SER A 418 -19.84 20.64 0.44
N LEU A 419 -19.23 21.66 1.05
CA LEU A 419 -19.16 21.74 2.52
C LEU A 419 -20.55 21.58 3.16
N ARG A 420 -21.58 22.10 2.49
CA ARG A 420 -22.98 21.90 2.87
C ARG A 420 -23.35 20.41 2.92
N TYR A 421 -23.07 19.63 1.88
CA TYR A 421 -23.36 18.19 1.87
C TYR A 421 -22.63 17.45 3.01
N ILE A 422 -21.38 17.81 3.29
CA ILE A 422 -20.59 17.23 4.38
C ILE A 422 -21.18 17.63 5.75
N ALA A 423 -21.61 18.88 5.90
CA ALA A 423 -22.21 19.42 7.12
C ALA A 423 -23.61 18.85 7.40
N GLU A 424 -24.46 18.71 6.39
CA GLU A 424 -25.79 18.10 6.50
C GLU A 424 -25.71 16.63 6.94
N LYS A 425 -24.66 15.93 6.55
CA LYS A 425 -24.40 14.56 6.98
C LYS A 425 -23.58 14.46 8.26
N SER A 426 -23.28 15.60 8.91
CA SER A 426 -22.50 15.69 10.16
C SER A 426 -21.17 14.90 10.14
N SER A 427 -20.53 14.82 8.97
CA SER A 427 -19.44 13.88 8.69
C SER A 427 -18.07 14.53 8.59
N LEU A 428 -17.90 15.76 9.11
CA LEU A 428 -16.60 16.42 9.08
C LEU A 428 -15.77 15.94 10.27
N HIS A 429 -15.16 14.79 10.04
CA HIS A 429 -14.20 14.12 10.90
C HIS A 429 -13.15 15.12 11.41
N PRO A 430 -12.81 15.14 12.72
CA PRO A 430 -11.74 16.00 13.25
C PRO A 430 -10.41 15.80 12.49
N GLU A 431 -10.22 14.63 11.89
CA GLU A 431 -9.10 14.26 11.04
C GLU A 431 -8.98 15.13 9.76
N ILE A 432 -10.07 15.75 9.28
CA ILE A 432 -10.09 16.58 8.06
C ILE A 432 -9.71 18.04 8.37
N ILE A 433 -9.30 18.39 9.59
CA ILE A 433 -9.05 19.78 10.00
C ILE A 433 -7.99 20.49 9.15
N GLU A 434 -6.96 19.78 8.69
CA GLU A 434 -5.95 20.34 7.77
C GLU A 434 -6.55 20.63 6.38
N GLY A 435 -7.44 19.75 5.91
CA GLY A 435 -8.20 19.96 4.68
C GLY A 435 -9.07 21.21 4.74
N LEU A 436 -9.82 21.36 5.84
CA LEU A 436 -10.66 22.52 6.09
C LEU A 436 -9.85 23.81 6.18
N ARG A 437 -8.71 23.77 6.87
CA ARG A 437 -7.81 24.91 6.99
C ARG A 437 -7.27 25.34 5.63
N GLY A 438 -6.80 24.40 4.81
CA GLY A 438 -6.33 24.68 3.45
C GLY A 438 -7.42 25.28 2.57
N TYR A 439 -8.64 24.74 2.64
CA TYR A 439 -9.81 25.27 1.94
C TYR A 439 -10.10 26.73 2.28
N ILE A 440 -10.17 27.07 3.58
CA ILE A 440 -10.45 28.44 4.05
C ILE A 440 -9.31 29.39 3.65
N ASN A 441 -8.05 29.00 3.82
CA ASN A 441 -6.90 29.82 3.42
C ASN A 441 -6.87 30.08 1.90
N GLY A 442 -7.15 29.04 1.12
CA GLY A 442 -7.20 29.10 -0.33
C GLY A 442 -8.28 30.07 -0.82
N LEU A 443 -9.49 29.98 -0.28
CA LEU A 443 -10.60 30.91 -0.59
C LEU A 443 -10.33 32.35 -0.14
N SER A 444 -9.76 32.55 1.05
CA SER A 444 -9.37 33.90 1.49
C SER A 444 -8.34 34.52 0.55
N SER A 445 -7.33 33.74 0.15
CA SER A 445 -6.29 34.19 -0.77
C SER A 445 -6.82 34.45 -2.18
N ALA A 446 -7.78 33.63 -2.63
CA ALA A 446 -8.51 33.80 -3.88
C ALA A 446 -9.23 35.16 -3.92
N LYS A 447 -9.98 35.47 -2.86
CA LYS A 447 -10.70 36.74 -2.72
C LYS A 447 -9.78 37.96 -2.66
N ALA A 448 -8.55 37.80 -2.14
CA ALA A 448 -7.54 38.84 -2.13
C ALA A 448 -6.89 39.12 -3.51
N GLY A 449 -7.42 38.55 -4.61
CA GLY A 449 -6.92 38.76 -5.97
C GLY A 449 -5.60 38.07 -6.27
N LYS A 450 -5.21 37.05 -5.49
CA LYS A 450 -3.91 36.36 -5.64
C LYS A 450 -3.99 35.06 -6.47
N LEU A 451 -5.11 34.79 -7.11
CA LEU A 451 -5.26 33.68 -8.06
C LEU A 451 -4.78 34.12 -9.46
N PRO A 452 -4.18 33.22 -10.26
CA PRO A 452 -4.08 33.45 -11.70
C PRO A 452 -5.50 33.55 -12.28
N ASP A 453 -5.73 34.48 -13.21
CA ASP A 453 -7.00 34.69 -13.90
C ASP A 453 -7.62 33.37 -14.36
N ILE A 454 -8.62 32.91 -13.61
CA ILE A 454 -9.52 31.85 -14.04
C ILE A 454 -10.89 32.52 -14.18
N GLN A 455 -11.67 32.07 -15.16
CA GLN A 455 -13.10 32.39 -15.29
C GLN A 455 -13.90 31.79 -14.11
N LEU A 456 -13.64 32.29 -12.89
CA LEU A 456 -13.93 31.64 -11.61
C LEU A 456 -15.04 32.36 -10.80
N ASP A 457 -15.63 33.44 -11.31
CA ASP A 457 -16.61 34.23 -10.53
C ASP A 457 -17.78 33.35 -10.03
N ASN A 458 -18.37 32.55 -10.91
CA ASN A 458 -19.51 31.69 -10.53
C ASN A 458 -19.15 30.51 -9.61
N THR A 459 -17.91 30.00 -9.66
CA THR A 459 -17.48 28.88 -8.81
C THR A 459 -17.03 29.35 -7.44
N LEU A 460 -16.35 30.50 -7.35
CA LEU A 460 -15.94 31.10 -6.07
C LEU A 460 -17.14 31.54 -5.25
N ASP A 461 -18.11 32.21 -5.87
CA ASP A 461 -19.30 32.73 -5.19
C ASP A 461 -20.11 31.61 -4.54
N ARG A 462 -20.27 30.46 -5.21
CA ARG A 462 -20.96 29.30 -4.63
C ARG A 462 -20.25 28.72 -3.41
N HIS A 463 -18.92 28.66 -3.42
CA HIS A 463 -18.14 28.23 -2.25
C HIS A 463 -18.24 29.22 -1.09
N ILE A 464 -18.32 30.51 -1.40
CA ILE A 464 -18.60 31.54 -0.41
C ILE A 464 -20.02 31.34 0.15
N GLU A 465 -21.04 31.16 -0.67
CA GLU A 465 -22.42 30.89 -0.24
C GLU A 465 -22.50 29.65 0.67
N ASP A 466 -21.76 28.58 0.37
CA ASP A 466 -21.67 27.40 1.23
C ASP A 466 -21.08 27.71 2.62
N LEU A 467 -20.03 28.53 2.69
CA LEU A 467 -19.45 28.97 3.96
C LEU A 467 -20.40 29.87 4.76
N HIS A 468 -21.37 30.52 4.11
CA HIS A 468 -22.35 31.39 4.76
C HIS A 468 -23.67 30.67 5.08
N GLN A 469 -23.56 29.42 5.56
CA GLN A 469 -24.67 28.64 6.05
C GLN A 469 -24.45 28.20 7.51
N ALA A 470 -25.47 28.37 8.35
CA ALA A 470 -25.44 27.95 9.75
C ALA A 470 -25.02 26.47 9.96
N PRO A 471 -25.53 25.47 9.23
CA PRO A 471 -25.05 24.08 9.38
C PRO A 471 -23.56 23.92 9.10
N VAL A 472 -23.01 24.64 8.11
CA VAL A 472 -21.59 24.60 7.75
C VAL A 472 -20.73 25.24 8.83
N ILE A 473 -21.08 26.43 9.30
CA ILE A 473 -20.34 27.09 10.39
C ILE A 473 -20.40 26.26 11.68
N ARG A 474 -21.54 25.64 12.00
CA ARG A 474 -21.64 24.70 13.14
C ARG A 474 -20.65 23.55 12.98
N CYS A 475 -20.59 22.98 11.78
CA CYS A 475 -19.71 21.85 11.47
C CYS A 475 -18.23 22.24 11.63
N ILE A 476 -17.82 23.38 11.08
CA ILE A 476 -16.46 23.94 11.25
C ILE A 476 -16.12 24.12 12.74
N CYS A 477 -17.03 24.72 13.51
CA CYS A 477 -16.82 24.93 14.94
C CYS A 477 -16.67 23.60 15.69
N ALA A 478 -17.44 22.57 15.31
CA ALA A 478 -17.34 21.24 15.90
C ALA A 478 -16.00 20.58 15.57
N SER A 479 -15.53 20.63 14.33
CA SER A 479 -14.24 20.04 13.94
C SER A 479 -13.05 20.71 14.63
N ILE A 480 -13.08 22.04 14.81
CA ILE A 480 -12.07 22.76 15.60
C ILE A 480 -12.10 22.31 17.07
N ALA A 481 -13.29 22.26 17.69
CA ALA A 481 -13.44 21.85 19.09
C ALA A 481 -12.95 20.41 19.33
N ARG A 482 -13.26 19.50 18.39
CA ARG A 482 -12.88 18.07 18.48
C ARG A 482 -11.40 17.81 18.22
N SER A 483 -10.77 18.57 17.32
CA SER A 483 -9.35 18.38 16.97
C SER A 483 -8.37 19.00 17.96
N GLY A 484 -8.83 19.90 18.84
CA GLY A 484 -7.96 20.67 19.74
C GLY A 484 -7.09 21.71 19.01
N THR A 485 -7.35 21.96 17.73
CA THR A 485 -6.62 22.94 16.92
C THR A 485 -6.89 24.36 17.44
N PRO A 486 -5.88 25.25 17.47
CA PRO A 486 -6.12 26.65 17.83
C PRO A 486 -7.20 27.28 16.94
N SER A 487 -8.30 27.73 17.54
CA SER A 487 -9.47 28.21 16.79
C SER A 487 -9.22 29.50 16.03
N ARG A 488 -8.51 30.45 16.67
CA ARG A 488 -8.40 31.83 16.19
C ARG A 488 -7.79 31.96 14.80
N PRO A 489 -6.68 31.26 14.44
CA PRO A 489 -6.12 31.32 13.09
C PRO A 489 -7.07 30.87 11.97
N ILE A 490 -7.89 29.85 12.21
CA ILE A 490 -8.83 29.35 11.20
C ILE A 490 -10.02 30.32 11.10
N LEU A 491 -10.58 30.71 12.24
CA LEU A 491 -11.76 31.57 12.30
C LEU A 491 -11.48 33.00 11.84
N SER A 492 -10.29 33.54 12.06
CA SER A 492 -9.90 34.86 11.54
C SER A 492 -9.82 34.86 10.02
N THR A 493 -9.24 33.81 9.44
CA THR A 493 -9.17 33.68 7.98
C THR A 493 -10.56 33.49 7.39
N LEU A 494 -11.41 32.68 8.05
CA LEU A 494 -12.81 32.54 7.66
C LEU A 494 -13.56 33.89 7.68
N ALA A 495 -13.38 34.69 8.73
CA ALA A 495 -14.02 36.00 8.85
C ALA A 495 -13.60 36.99 7.75
N SER A 496 -12.38 36.87 7.21
CA SER A 496 -11.93 37.70 6.08
C SER A 496 -12.61 37.34 4.74
N ILE A 497 -13.27 36.19 4.63
CA ILE A 497 -13.99 35.78 3.44
C ILE A 497 -15.39 36.38 3.48
N ALA A 498 -15.61 37.44 2.71
CA ALA A 498 -16.91 38.13 2.67
C ALA A 498 -17.42 38.58 4.06
N PRO A 499 -16.65 39.41 4.80
CA PRO A 499 -17.02 39.85 6.16
C PRO A 499 -18.38 40.56 6.23
N TYR A 500 -18.85 41.12 5.11
CA TYR A 500 -20.11 41.86 4.99
C TYR A 500 -21.28 41.05 4.43
N HIS A 501 -21.14 39.73 4.33
CA HIS A 501 -22.25 38.91 3.89
C HIS A 501 -23.43 39.08 4.86
N ASP A 502 -24.59 39.41 4.31
CA ASP A 502 -25.84 39.67 5.03
C ASP A 502 -26.24 38.52 5.98
N GLN A 503 -25.92 37.28 5.61
CA GLN A 503 -26.22 36.09 6.39
C GLN A 503 -25.44 35.98 7.71
N TRP A 504 -24.31 36.68 7.92
CA TRP A 504 -23.52 36.51 9.15
C TRP A 504 -24.32 36.75 10.43
N SER A 505 -25.17 37.78 10.43
CA SER A 505 -26.03 38.10 11.56
C SER A 505 -27.01 36.95 11.88
N ASN A 506 -27.67 36.42 10.85
CA ASN A 506 -28.61 35.31 10.97
C ASN A 506 -27.92 34.00 11.37
N ILE A 507 -26.74 33.72 10.83
CA ILE A 507 -25.92 32.54 11.19
C ILE A 507 -25.55 32.59 12.67
N LEU A 508 -24.98 33.70 13.15
CA LEU A 508 -24.58 33.84 14.54
C LEU A 508 -25.78 33.77 15.49
N GLN A 509 -26.93 34.34 15.11
CA GLN A 509 -28.17 34.21 15.87
C GLN A 509 -28.65 32.75 15.92
N THR A 510 -28.61 32.05 14.78
CA THR A 510 -29.01 30.64 14.67
C THR A 510 -28.15 29.73 15.54
N LEU A 511 -26.83 29.91 15.51
CA LEU A 511 -25.88 29.09 16.28
C LEU A 511 -26.01 29.30 17.80
N ASN A 512 -26.39 30.51 18.22
CA ASN A 512 -26.59 30.87 19.62
C ASN A 512 -28.02 30.62 20.14
N SER A 513 -28.99 30.44 19.23
CA SER A 513 -30.38 30.15 19.60
C SER A 513 -30.48 28.80 20.32
N PRO A 514 -31.14 28.70 21.48
CA PRO A 514 -31.23 27.43 22.21
C PRO A 514 -32.10 26.37 21.51
N ASP A 515 -33.10 26.80 20.72
CA ASP A 515 -34.15 25.92 20.20
C ASP A 515 -34.02 25.63 18.69
N HIS A 516 -33.04 26.24 18.01
CA HIS A 516 -32.86 26.04 16.57
C HIS A 516 -32.14 24.72 16.27
N GLU A 517 -32.54 23.99 15.23
CA GLU A 517 -31.96 22.70 14.86
C GLU A 517 -30.43 22.74 14.62
N TYR A 518 -29.94 23.84 14.03
CA TYR A 518 -28.52 24.16 13.85
C TYR A 518 -27.85 24.89 15.02
N SER A 519 -28.47 24.94 16.20
CA SER A 519 -27.83 25.44 17.40
C SER A 519 -26.61 24.60 17.79
N VAL A 520 -25.65 25.24 18.47
CA VAL A 520 -24.59 24.52 19.20
C VAL A 520 -25.18 23.64 20.31
N GLN A 521 -26.29 24.05 20.94
CA GLN A 521 -26.93 23.30 22.02
C GLN A 521 -27.58 22.00 21.52
N CYS A 522 -28.10 22.03 20.30
CA CYS A 522 -28.68 20.88 19.62
C CYS A 522 -27.62 19.98 18.95
N TYR A 523 -26.32 20.26 19.12
CA TYR A 523 -25.27 19.39 18.60
C TYR A 523 -25.32 18.01 19.30
N ALA A 524 -25.47 16.98 18.48
CA ALA A 524 -25.42 15.58 18.89
C ALA A 524 -24.24 14.90 18.20
N LEU A 525 -23.65 13.90 18.86
CA LEU A 525 -22.62 13.07 18.27
C LEU A 525 -23.17 12.27 17.10
N HIS A 526 -22.31 12.04 16.13
CA HIS A 526 -22.61 11.04 15.14
C HIS A 526 -22.63 9.66 15.83
N PRO A 527 -23.53 8.73 15.48
CA PRO A 527 -23.64 7.41 16.11
C PRO A 527 -22.36 6.56 16.15
N LYS A 528 -21.37 6.89 15.30
CA LYS A 528 -20.06 6.22 15.22
C LYS A 528 -18.97 6.85 16.10
N ASP A 529 -19.23 8.00 16.72
CA ASP A 529 -18.26 8.68 17.57
C ASP A 529 -18.21 8.01 18.95
N LYS A 530 -17.01 7.62 19.40
CA LYS A 530 -16.76 7.03 20.74
C LYS A 530 -16.78 8.05 21.88
N GLY A 531 -17.52 9.16 21.73
CA GLY A 531 -17.56 10.25 22.70
C GLY A 531 -18.50 9.93 23.86
N THR A 532 -18.07 10.23 25.09
CA THR A 532 -18.94 10.17 26.26
C THR A 532 -19.84 11.39 26.32
N ARG A 533 -20.90 11.35 27.14
CA ARG A 533 -21.78 12.52 27.37
C ARG A 533 -21.00 13.74 27.87
N ASP A 534 -19.97 13.53 28.68
CA ASP A 534 -19.12 14.61 29.20
C ASP A 534 -18.26 15.24 28.09
N ASP A 535 -17.83 14.45 27.10
CA ASP A 535 -17.13 14.96 25.93
C ASP A 535 -18.04 15.84 25.07
N VAL A 536 -19.31 15.47 24.92
CA VAL A 536 -20.30 16.28 24.19
C VAL A 536 -20.48 17.64 24.83
N GLU A 537 -20.67 17.68 26.15
CA GLU A 537 -20.88 18.95 26.86
C GLU A 537 -19.60 19.82 26.84
N ARG A 538 -18.42 19.20 26.91
CA ARG A 538 -17.14 19.89 26.69
C ARG A 538 -17.07 20.49 25.29
N TRP A 539 -17.38 19.72 24.25
CA TRP A 539 -17.33 20.19 22.87
C TRP A 539 -18.36 21.27 22.59
N LYS A 540 -19.58 21.19 23.14
CA LYS A 540 -20.56 22.28 23.05
C LYS A 540 -20.03 23.57 23.66
N LYS A 541 -19.35 23.49 24.81
CA LYS A 541 -18.71 24.65 25.45
C LYS A 541 -17.61 25.24 24.55
N ASP A 542 -16.76 24.39 23.97
CA ASP A 542 -15.69 24.82 23.06
C ASP A 542 -16.24 25.38 21.74
N MET A 543 -17.32 24.81 21.20
CA MET A 543 -18.03 25.33 20.04
C MET A 543 -18.62 26.71 20.30
N LYS A 544 -19.24 26.94 21.47
CA LYS A 544 -19.71 28.30 21.85
C LYS A 544 -18.55 29.29 21.91
N LYS A 545 -17.41 28.87 22.47
CA LYS A 545 -16.19 29.70 22.46
C LYS A 545 -15.72 29.99 21.04
N ASN A 546 -15.75 29.00 20.13
CA ASN A 546 -15.42 29.20 18.72
C ASN A 546 -16.37 30.20 18.04
N VAL A 547 -17.68 30.13 18.30
CA VAL A 547 -18.66 31.11 17.79
C VAL A 547 -18.37 32.52 18.33
N SER A 548 -18.00 32.65 19.60
CA SER A 548 -17.57 33.93 20.18
C SER A 548 -16.32 34.49 19.48
N ILE A 549 -15.30 33.65 19.26
CA ILE A 549 -14.07 34.04 18.55
C ILE A 549 -14.38 34.47 17.11
N LEU A 550 -15.27 33.76 16.41
CA LEU A 550 -15.69 34.12 15.06
C LEU A 550 -16.39 35.49 15.05
N THR A 551 -17.25 35.75 16.03
CA THR A 551 -17.93 37.05 16.20
C THR A 551 -16.90 38.18 16.39
N GLU A 552 -15.93 37.99 17.29
CA GLU A 552 -14.83 38.95 17.48
C GLU A 552 -14.02 39.18 16.20
N CYS A 553 -13.72 38.12 15.44
CA CYS A 553 -12.98 38.23 14.18
C CYS A 553 -13.76 39.01 13.12
N LEU A 554 -15.08 38.80 13.01
CA LEU A 554 -15.94 39.56 12.10
C LEU A 554 -16.03 41.05 12.50
N GLU A 555 -16.13 41.35 13.80
CA GLU A 555 -16.07 42.74 14.28
C GLU A 555 -14.74 43.43 13.97
N GLU A 556 -13.62 42.71 14.12
CA GLU A 556 -12.29 43.22 13.82
C GLU A 556 -12.12 43.54 12.32
N GLU A 557 -12.57 42.65 11.44
CA GLU A 557 -12.55 42.90 9.98
C GLU A 557 -13.48 44.07 9.58
N ASN A 558 -14.59 44.24 10.29
CA ASN A 558 -15.48 45.40 10.13
C ASN A 558 -14.82 46.73 10.56
N ARG A 559 -13.92 46.70 11.56
CA ARG A 559 -13.17 47.91 11.99
C ARG A 559 -12.06 48.25 11.01
N ARG A 560 -11.21 47.29 10.65
CA ARG A 560 -10.06 47.48 9.74
C ARG A 560 -10.43 48.15 8.43
N ASN A 561 -11.58 47.79 7.87
CA ASN A 561 -12.06 48.38 6.63
C ASN A 561 -12.71 49.76 6.80
N ARG A 562 -13.35 50.05 7.95
CA ARG A 562 -13.79 51.43 8.25
C ARG A 562 -12.60 52.38 8.36
N ASP A 563 -11.49 51.90 8.92
CA ASP A 563 -10.26 52.67 9.04
C ASP A 563 -9.58 52.87 7.66
N ASN A 564 -9.66 51.89 6.75
CA ASN A 564 -9.20 52.02 5.37
C ASN A 564 -10.07 52.94 4.48
N HIS A 565 -11.32 53.21 4.88
CA HIS A 565 -12.25 54.10 4.17
C HIS A 565 -12.34 55.51 4.76
N GLN A 566 -11.51 55.88 5.73
CA GLN A 566 -11.32 57.29 6.08
C GLN A 566 -10.51 58.01 4.98
N PRO A 567 -11.01 59.11 4.39
CA PRO A 567 -10.19 59.96 3.54
C PRO A 567 -9.09 60.53 4.43
N GLY A 568 -7.83 60.21 4.14
CA GLY A 568 -6.68 60.83 4.78
C GLY A 568 -6.72 62.33 4.55
N THR A 569 -7.26 63.08 5.51
CA THR A 569 -7.03 64.51 5.60
C THR A 569 -5.55 64.71 5.88
N SER A 570 -4.89 65.31 4.90
CA SER A 570 -3.57 65.89 4.99
C SER A 570 -3.37 66.64 6.32
N SER A 571 -2.28 66.34 7.02
CA SER A 571 -1.49 67.39 7.64
C SER A 571 -0.01 67.05 7.49
N SER A 572 0.64 67.78 6.61
CA SER A 572 2.08 67.97 6.55
C SER A 572 2.67 68.27 7.94
N ASN A 573 3.81 67.68 8.26
CA ASN A 573 4.92 68.42 8.86
C ASN A 573 6.24 67.79 8.40
N ARG A 574 7.01 68.61 7.69
CA ARG A 574 8.35 68.36 7.16
C ARG A 574 9.27 69.34 7.89
N ALA A 575 10.30 68.86 8.59
CA ALA A 575 11.64 69.47 8.66
C ALA A 575 12.53 68.86 9.76
N GLY A 576 13.78 68.53 9.38
CA GLY A 576 14.99 68.47 10.21
C GLY A 576 15.14 67.21 11.08
N GLY A 577 16.13 66.32 10.93
CA GLY A 577 17.51 66.49 10.50
C GLY A 577 18.43 66.51 11.73
N LEU A 578 19.12 65.41 12.01
CA LEU A 578 20.57 65.37 12.29
C LEU A 578 21.08 63.94 12.49
N GLU A 579 22.29 63.72 11.99
CA GLU A 579 23.11 62.52 11.94
C GLU A 579 23.66 62.09 13.32
N THR A 580 24.12 60.84 13.46
CA THR A 580 25.55 60.48 13.56
C THR A 580 25.81 58.99 13.87
N HIS A 581 26.62 58.38 12.99
CA HIS A 581 27.75 57.43 13.14
C HIS A 581 27.73 56.18 14.05
N HIS A 582 27.98 55.02 13.42
CA HIS A 582 29.24 54.24 13.48
C HIS A 582 29.19 53.11 12.42
N GLU A 583 29.87 53.20 11.27
CA GLU A 583 31.26 52.75 10.97
C GLU A 583 31.63 51.30 11.36
N SER A 584 31.75 50.43 10.35
CA SER A 584 33.00 49.76 9.89
C SER A 584 32.60 48.85 8.71
N GLY A 585 33.02 49.05 7.45
CA GLY A 585 34.39 49.09 6.93
C GLY A 585 34.56 47.82 6.07
N LEU A 586 34.37 47.92 4.73
CA LEU A 586 35.43 47.98 3.69
C LEU A 586 36.03 46.58 3.42
N THR A 587 36.10 46.06 2.20
CA THR A 587 36.64 46.59 0.92
C THR A 587 36.03 45.79 -0.26
N MET A 588 35.47 46.34 -1.35
CA MET A 588 36.08 47.07 -2.50
C MET A 588 37.32 46.35 -3.09
N ASP A 589 37.52 46.17 -4.40
CA ASP A 589 37.27 47.04 -5.57
C ASP A 589 37.68 46.27 -6.88
N PRO A 590 37.76 46.83 -8.11
CA PRO A 590 36.68 47.27 -9.00
C PRO A 590 36.89 46.94 -10.52
N ASN A 591 35.96 47.45 -11.34
CA ASN A 591 36.10 47.92 -12.73
C ASN A 591 36.36 46.91 -13.86
N THR A 592 35.41 46.84 -14.81
CA THR A 592 35.58 47.49 -16.12
C THR A 592 34.21 47.83 -16.73
N ASP A 593 34.06 49.09 -17.13
CA ASP A 593 32.96 49.64 -17.92
C ASP A 593 32.98 49.18 -19.40
N VAL A 594 31.89 49.51 -20.11
CA VAL A 594 31.80 49.96 -21.53
C VAL A 594 31.04 49.04 -22.52
N GLU A 595 29.86 49.57 -22.89
CA GLU A 595 29.17 49.65 -24.20
C GLU A 595 28.61 48.43 -24.97
N LEU A 596 27.27 48.43 -25.07
CA LEU A 596 26.46 48.55 -26.30
C LEU A 596 27.12 48.20 -27.66
N GLY A 597 26.51 47.25 -28.38
CA GLY A 597 26.68 47.15 -29.84
C GLY A 597 26.12 45.87 -30.45
N ALA A 598 24.98 46.00 -31.14
CA ALA A 598 24.32 44.95 -31.90
C ALA A 598 25.10 44.50 -33.14
N LEU A 599 24.88 43.24 -33.57
CA LEU A 599 24.63 42.74 -34.95
C LEU A 599 24.84 41.20 -34.97
N ARG A 600 23.77 40.42 -35.15
CA ARG A 600 23.38 39.71 -36.39
C ARG A 600 24.34 38.63 -36.90
N SER A 601 23.79 37.41 -36.92
CA SER A 601 23.79 36.43 -38.03
C SER A 601 25.11 35.77 -38.44
N GLU A 602 25.23 34.46 -38.18
CA GLU A 602 25.24 33.35 -39.15
C GLU A 602 25.68 32.07 -38.39
N ASN A 603 24.85 31.03 -38.27
CA ASN A 603 24.61 29.93 -39.23
C ASN A 603 25.76 28.92 -39.35
N VAL A 604 25.36 27.63 -39.38
CA VAL A 604 26.05 26.43 -39.92
C VAL A 604 26.83 25.52 -38.96
N ASP A 605 26.17 24.39 -38.70
CA ASP A 605 26.58 22.97 -38.76
C ASP A 605 27.86 22.41 -38.11
N ALA A 606 27.57 21.27 -37.45
CA ALA A 606 28.26 19.98 -37.49
C ALA A 606 29.73 19.89 -37.04
N SER A 607 29.94 19.21 -35.91
CA SER A 607 30.65 17.93 -35.82
C SER A 607 30.28 17.20 -34.54
#